data_AF-X0WY20-F1
#
_entry.id   AF-X0WY20-F1
#
_cell.length_a   1.000
_cell.length_b   1.000
_cell.length_c   1.000
_cell.angle_alpha   90.00
_cell.angle_beta   90.00
_cell.angle_gamma   90.00
#
_symmetry.space_group_name_H-M   'P 1'
#
loop_
_entity.id
_entity.type
_entity.pdbx_description
1 polymer ?
#
loop_
_entity_poly.entity_id
_entity_poly.type
_entity_poly.pdbx_seq_one_letter_code
_entity_poly.pdbx_strand_id
1 'polypeptide(L)'
;LGDGELLPFLGYVAFMAAFTLVLVPGVFYAASWLAKRLSAARGVSVRRLFVAFAYTTVPLGLAAWIAFSLSFLFANGSYVLPVLSDPFGWGWNLFGTANHEWTPYMPQLLPYLQVPVLAVGLALSVVLGHQIARENISDHARARRSVIPVTALLTLLTVALLWLYIG
;
A
#
# COMPACT_ATOMS: atom_id res chain seq x y z
N LEU A 1 3.66 -1.72 32.64
CA LEU A 1 5.01 -1.76 32.02
C LEU A 1 5.99 -1.71 33.18
N GLY A 2 6.80 -2.75 33.37
CA GLY A 2 7.81 -2.74 34.44
C GLY A 2 8.89 -1.69 34.15
N ASP A 3 9.55 -1.20 35.19
CA ASP A 3 10.45 -0.03 35.13
C ASP A 3 11.63 -0.17 34.14
N GLY A 4 11.96 -1.39 33.69
CA GLY A 4 12.98 -1.68 32.67
C GLY A 4 12.50 -1.75 31.21
N GLU A 5 11.19 -1.79 30.96
CA GLU A 5 10.60 -1.98 29.62
C GLU A 5 10.26 -0.65 28.91
N LEU A 6 10.24 0.45 29.66
CA LEU A 6 9.85 1.77 29.14
C LEU A 6 10.85 2.32 28.12
N LEU A 7 12.16 2.21 28.39
CA LEU A 7 13.18 2.76 27.49
C LEU A 7 13.21 2.03 26.12
N PRO A 8 13.20 0.68 26.05
CA PRO A 8 13.07 -0.04 24.79
C PRO A 8 11.77 0.29 24.04
N PHE A 9 10.65 0.38 24.77
CA PHE A 9 9.36 0.74 24.18
C PHE A 9 9.38 2.13 23.54
N LEU A 10 9.91 3.13 24.24
CA LEU A 10 10.06 4.49 23.69
C LEU A 10 10.99 4.53 22.48
N GLY A 11 12.07 3.73 22.50
CA GLY A 11 12.96 3.56 21.35
C GLY A 11 12.23 3.01 20.13
N TYR A 12 11.41 1.97 20.31
CA TYR A 12 10.57 1.40 19.25
C TYR A 12 9.58 2.43 18.69
N VAL A 13 8.86 3.16 19.55
CA VAL A 13 7.91 4.18 19.13
C VAL A 13 8.61 5.29 18.33
N ALA A 14 9.75 5.77 18.82
CA ALA A 14 10.52 6.81 18.13
C ALA A 14 11.02 6.32 16.76
N PHE A 15 11.48 5.07 16.67
CA PHE A 15 11.91 4.47 15.41
C PHE A 15 10.75 4.35 14.41
N MET A 16 9.60 3.82 14.83
CA MET A 16 8.41 3.72 13.98
C MET A 16 7.92 5.09 13.52
N ALA A 17 7.86 6.06 14.44
CA ALA A 17 7.47 7.42 14.11
C ALA A 17 8.44 8.06 13.11
N ALA A 18 9.76 7.92 13.31
CA ALA A 18 10.76 8.43 12.37
C ALA A 18 10.66 7.75 11.00
N PHE A 19 10.47 6.43 10.96
CA PHE A 19 10.27 5.70 9.72
C PHE A 19 9.05 6.22 8.93
N THR A 20 7.90 6.34 9.59
CA THR A 20 6.65 6.75 8.93
C THR A 20 6.62 8.24 8.58
N LEU A 21 7.07 9.11 9.49
CA LEU A 21 6.93 10.56 9.34
C LEU A 21 8.12 11.23 8.64
N VAL A 22 9.27 10.57 8.57
CA VAL A 22 10.48 11.13 7.97
C VAL A 22 10.92 10.33 6.75
N LEU A 23 11.13 9.01 6.91
CA LEU A 23 11.71 8.21 5.82
C LEU A 23 10.76 8.11 4.62
N VAL A 24 9.51 7.71 4.83
CA VAL A 24 8.52 7.55 3.76
C VAL A 24 8.28 8.86 2.98
N PRO A 25 7.90 9.99 3.61
CA PRO A 25 7.75 11.25 2.87
C PRO A 25 9.08 11.79 2.33
N GLY A 26 10.20 11.50 2.99
CA GLY A 26 11.54 11.86 2.51
C GLY A 26 11.90 11.17 1.20
N VAL A 27 11.64 9.87 1.07
CA VAL A 27 11.83 9.11 -0.18
C VAL A 27 10.91 9.64 -1.28
N PHE A 28 9.65 9.92 -0.96
CA PHE A 28 8.72 10.50 -1.94
C PHE A 28 9.11 11.93 -2.37
N TYR A 29 9.63 12.72 -1.44
CA TYR A 29 10.18 14.05 -1.72
C TYR A 29 11.42 13.97 -2.62
N ALA A 30 12.30 13.01 -2.38
CA ALA A 30 13.45 12.75 -3.26
C ALA A 30 12.99 12.39 -4.68
N ALA A 31 11.99 11.52 -4.84
CA ALA A 31 11.41 11.21 -6.15
C ALA A 31 10.81 12.46 -6.83
N SER A 32 10.13 13.32 -6.08
CA SER A 32 9.57 14.59 -6.59
C SER A 32 10.66 15.60 -6.98
N TRP A 33 11.79 15.61 -6.27
CA TRP A 33 12.95 16.40 -6.62
C TRP A 33 13.63 15.88 -7.89
N LEU A 34 13.77 14.56 -8.04
CA LEU A 34 14.23 13.94 -9.29
C LEU A 34 13.28 14.30 -10.44
N ALA A 35 11.96 14.22 -10.23
CA ALA A 35 10.96 14.57 -11.23
C ALA A 35 11.15 16.00 -11.75
N LYS A 36 11.40 16.96 -10.85
CA LYS A 36 11.74 18.34 -11.23
C LYS A 36 13.05 18.41 -12.03
N ARG A 37 14.11 17.73 -11.57
CA ARG A 37 15.41 17.74 -12.26
C ARG A 37 15.32 17.15 -13.67
N LEU A 38 14.67 15.99 -13.85
CA LEU A 38 14.55 15.30 -15.14
C LEU A 38 13.65 16.05 -16.13
N SER A 39 12.61 16.73 -15.64
CA SER A 39 11.73 17.53 -16.50
C SER A 39 12.30 18.89 -16.88
N ALA A 40 13.35 19.36 -16.19
CA ALA A 40 13.84 20.73 -16.30
C ALA A 40 12.69 21.77 -16.22
N ALA A 41 11.63 21.46 -15.47
CA ALA A 41 10.44 22.28 -15.38
C ALA A 41 10.77 23.62 -14.71
N ARG A 42 10.74 24.70 -15.50
CA ARG A 42 10.91 26.07 -15.01
C ARG A 42 9.56 26.58 -14.50
N GLY A 43 9.57 27.28 -13.36
CA GLY A 43 8.36 27.87 -12.77
C GLY A 43 7.59 26.98 -11.78
N VAL A 44 7.94 25.71 -11.62
CA VAL A 44 7.29 24.80 -10.65
C VAL A 44 8.25 24.48 -9.49
N SER A 45 7.79 24.63 -8.25
CA SER A 45 8.57 24.28 -7.06
C SER A 45 8.52 22.77 -6.79
N VAL A 46 9.58 22.22 -6.15
CA VAL A 46 9.59 20.80 -5.76
C VAL A 46 8.46 20.50 -4.79
N ARG A 47 8.19 21.42 -3.84
CA ARG A 47 7.08 21.31 -2.89
C ARG A 47 5.73 21.17 -3.60
N ARG A 48 5.48 21.95 -4.66
CA ARG A 48 4.25 21.84 -5.44
C ARG A 48 4.13 20.49 -6.13
N LEU A 49 5.20 20.02 -6.77
CA LEU A 49 5.22 18.68 -7.39
C LEU A 49 5.06 17.56 -6.36
N PHE A 50 5.68 17.68 -5.20
CA PHE A 50 5.54 16.73 -4.09
C PHE A 50 4.10 16.59 -3.63
N VAL A 51 3.44 17.72 -3.32
CA VAL A 51 2.03 17.71 -2.90
C VAL A 51 1.13 17.19 -4.02
N ALA A 52 1.36 17.61 -5.27
CA ALA A 52 0.54 17.18 -6.39
C ALA A 52 0.71 15.68 -6.69
N PHE A 53 1.94 15.17 -6.71
CA PHE A 53 2.18 13.75 -6.93
C PHE A 53 1.77 12.88 -5.74
N ALA A 54 1.66 13.40 -4.52
CA ALA A 54 1.18 12.61 -3.39
C ALA A 54 -0.20 11.97 -3.66
N TYR A 55 -1.05 12.59 -4.49
CA TYR A 55 -2.32 11.99 -4.89
C TYR A 55 -2.17 10.69 -5.70
N THR A 56 -1.03 10.45 -6.35
CA THR A 56 -0.78 9.20 -7.07
C THR A 56 -0.60 8.01 -6.14
N THR A 57 -0.34 8.21 -4.83
CA THR A 57 -0.25 7.09 -3.88
C THR A 57 -1.62 6.57 -3.48
N VAL A 58 -2.70 7.33 -3.70
CA VAL A 58 -4.04 6.96 -3.24
C VAL A 58 -4.57 5.69 -3.90
N PRO A 59 -4.57 5.54 -5.26
CA PRO A 59 -5.09 4.33 -5.88
C PRO A 59 -4.24 3.10 -5.55
N LEU A 60 -2.91 3.24 -5.54
CA LEU A 60 -2.01 2.14 -5.17
C LEU A 60 -2.17 1.74 -3.70
N GLY A 61 -2.29 2.70 -2.78
CA GLY A 61 -2.52 2.43 -1.36
C GLY A 61 -3.83 1.70 -1.12
N LEU A 62 -4.90 2.12 -1.81
CA LEU A 62 -6.19 1.42 -1.75
C LEU A 62 -6.08 -0.01 -2.29
N ALA A 63 -5.43 -0.20 -3.44
CA ALA A 63 -5.21 -1.53 -4.00
C ALA A 63 -4.36 -2.42 -3.08
N ALA A 64 -3.31 -1.87 -2.45
CA ALA A 64 -2.49 -2.58 -1.48
C ALA A 64 -3.30 -3.01 -0.25
N TRP A 65 -4.18 -2.14 0.25
CA TRP A 65 -5.09 -2.46 1.35
C TRP A 65 -6.12 -3.54 0.98
N ILE A 66 -6.67 -3.50 -0.23
CA ILE A 66 -7.56 -4.56 -0.75
C ILE A 66 -6.80 -5.89 -0.85
N ALA A 67 -5.62 -5.90 -1.47
CA ALA A 67 -4.80 -7.09 -1.61
C ALA A 67 -4.40 -7.70 -0.25
N PHE A 68 -4.07 -6.86 0.72
CA PHE A 68 -3.82 -7.28 2.10
C PHE A 68 -5.07 -7.89 2.75
N SER A 69 -6.22 -7.25 2.60
CA SER A 69 -7.48 -7.72 3.16
C SER A 69 -7.91 -9.08 2.58
N LEU A 70 -7.60 -9.34 1.31
CA LEU A 70 -7.81 -10.66 0.69
C LEU A 70 -6.98 -11.74 1.39
N SER A 71 -5.70 -11.50 1.69
CA SER A 71 -4.90 -12.45 2.48
C SER A 71 -5.55 -12.79 3.80
N PHE A 72 -6.00 -11.77 4.54
CA PHE A 72 -6.67 -11.99 5.81
C PHE A 72 -7.98 -12.78 5.66
N LEU A 73 -8.79 -12.43 4.67
CA LEU A 73 -10.09 -13.07 4.41
C LEU A 73 -9.92 -14.54 4.01
N PHE A 74 -8.97 -14.88 3.15
CA PHE A 74 -8.81 -16.28 2.70
C PHE A 74 -8.02 -17.14 3.69
N ALA A 75 -7.11 -16.54 4.46
CA ALA A 75 -6.40 -17.23 5.54
C ALA A 75 -7.31 -17.56 6.73
N ASN A 76 -8.24 -16.66 7.08
CA ASN A 76 -9.05 -16.78 8.29
C ASN A 76 -10.57 -16.90 8.03
N GLY A 77 -11.02 -16.83 6.78
CA GLY A 77 -12.44 -16.82 6.44
C GLY A 77 -13.18 -18.09 6.89
N SER A 78 -12.48 -19.23 6.94
CA SER A 78 -13.05 -20.50 7.42
C SER A 78 -13.35 -20.49 8.91
N TYR A 79 -12.79 -19.55 9.66
CA TYR A 79 -13.05 -19.37 11.08
C TYR A 79 -14.33 -18.55 11.35
N VAL A 80 -14.80 -17.78 10.37
CA VAL A 80 -15.98 -16.92 10.55
C VAL A 80 -17.24 -17.74 10.83
N LEU A 81 -17.47 -18.83 10.09
CA LEU A 81 -18.67 -19.65 10.24
C LEU A 81 -18.70 -20.47 11.55
N PRO A 82 -17.61 -21.13 11.98
CA PRO A 82 -17.56 -21.79 13.28
C PRO A 82 -17.78 -20.83 14.46
N VAL A 83 -17.14 -19.65 14.45
CA VAL A 83 -17.34 -18.65 15.52
C VAL A 83 -18.76 -18.10 15.55
N LEU A 84 -19.39 -17.88 14.39
CA LEU A 84 -20.79 -17.49 14.35
C LEU A 84 -21.74 -18.60 14.81
N SER A 85 -21.36 -19.87 14.63
CA SER A 85 -22.13 -21.02 15.12
C SER A 85 -22.08 -21.18 16.64
N ASP A 86 -20.95 -20.84 17.28
CA ASP A 86 -20.77 -20.87 18.73
C ASP A 86 -20.06 -19.60 19.27
N PRO A 87 -20.72 -18.42 19.27
CA PRO A 87 -20.07 -17.16 19.58
C PRO A 87 -19.63 -17.02 21.05
N PHE A 88 -20.22 -17.81 21.95
CA PHE A 88 -19.93 -17.80 23.39
C PHE A 88 -19.18 -19.05 23.86
N GLY A 89 -18.90 -20.02 22.99
CA GLY A 89 -18.24 -21.28 23.35
C GLY A 89 -19.10 -22.18 24.24
N TRP A 90 -20.43 -22.06 24.17
CA TRP A 90 -21.38 -22.81 25.00
C TRP A 90 -21.79 -24.14 24.35
N GLY A 91 -21.16 -24.52 23.24
CA GLY A 91 -21.52 -25.70 22.44
C GLY A 91 -22.73 -25.46 21.54
N TRP A 92 -23.07 -24.19 21.27
CA TRP A 92 -24.12 -23.86 20.31
C TRP A 92 -23.68 -24.25 18.91
N ASN A 93 -24.65 -24.60 18.06
CA ASN A 93 -24.36 -24.96 16.68
C ASN A 93 -25.39 -24.31 15.74
N LEU A 94 -25.45 -22.97 15.79
CA LEU A 94 -26.51 -22.19 15.13
C LEU A 94 -26.59 -22.43 13.62
N PHE A 95 -25.44 -22.68 12.97
CA PHE A 95 -25.37 -22.93 11.52
C PHE A 95 -24.85 -24.33 11.17
N GLY A 96 -24.74 -25.24 12.13
CA GLY A 96 -24.23 -26.60 11.87
C GLY A 96 -22.70 -26.70 11.74
N THR A 97 -21.96 -25.58 11.86
CA THR A 97 -20.52 -25.48 11.56
C THR A 97 -19.61 -25.34 12.78
N ALA A 98 -20.12 -25.46 14.02
CA ALA A 98 -19.32 -25.27 15.24
C ALA A 98 -18.09 -26.20 15.34
N ASN A 99 -18.18 -27.41 14.76
CA ASN A 99 -17.11 -28.41 14.78
C ASN A 99 -16.27 -28.46 13.49
N HIS A 100 -16.41 -27.47 12.59
CA HIS A 100 -15.63 -27.45 11.36
C HIS A 100 -14.18 -27.07 11.65
N GLU A 101 -13.24 -27.92 11.24
CA GLU A 101 -11.82 -27.65 11.41
C GLU A 101 -11.36 -26.46 10.54
N TRP A 102 -10.43 -25.68 11.07
CA TRP A 102 -9.82 -24.57 10.34
C TRP A 102 -9.09 -25.12 9.12
N THR A 103 -9.48 -24.64 7.94
CA THR A 103 -8.78 -24.90 6.69
C THR A 103 -8.65 -23.59 5.91
N PRO A 104 -7.46 -23.21 5.43
CA PRO A 104 -7.32 -22.06 4.55
C PRO A 104 -8.20 -22.25 3.31
N TYR A 105 -9.07 -21.28 3.00
CA TYR A 105 -9.89 -21.38 1.80
C TYR A 105 -9.01 -21.12 0.58
N MET A 106 -8.83 -22.15 -0.26
CA MET A 106 -8.19 -22.08 -1.58
C MET A 106 -7.01 -21.10 -1.65
N PRO A 107 -5.95 -21.28 -0.82
CA PRO A 107 -4.83 -20.35 -0.74
C PRO A 107 -4.13 -20.17 -2.09
N GLN A 108 -4.22 -21.15 -2.99
CA GLN A 108 -3.72 -21.08 -4.35
C GLN A 108 -4.35 -19.96 -5.18
N LEU A 109 -5.55 -19.46 -4.84
CA LEU A 109 -6.24 -18.41 -5.58
C LEU A 109 -5.75 -17.00 -5.21
N LEU A 110 -5.12 -16.84 -4.04
CA LEU A 110 -4.71 -15.54 -3.51
C LEU A 110 -3.81 -14.74 -4.46
N PRO A 111 -2.72 -15.29 -5.02
CA PRO A 111 -1.87 -14.56 -5.97
C PRO A 111 -2.64 -14.12 -7.22
N TYR A 112 -3.56 -14.95 -7.71
CA TYR A 112 -4.38 -14.64 -8.89
C TYR A 112 -5.37 -13.49 -8.65
N LEU A 113 -5.72 -13.19 -7.39
CA LEU A 113 -6.54 -12.03 -7.03
C LEU A 113 -5.69 -10.80 -6.68
N GLN A 114 -4.59 -10.99 -5.94
CA GLN A 114 -3.74 -9.90 -5.48
C GLN A 114 -2.96 -9.23 -6.61
N VAL A 115 -2.43 -10.02 -7.56
CA VAL A 115 -1.64 -9.49 -8.69
C VAL A 115 -2.48 -8.53 -9.55
N PRO A 116 -3.69 -8.89 -10.04
CA PRO A 116 -4.51 -7.97 -10.81
C PRO A 116 -4.92 -6.73 -10.01
N VAL A 117 -5.27 -6.88 -8.72
CA VAL A 117 -5.65 -5.74 -7.86
C VAL A 117 -4.51 -4.72 -7.78
N LEU A 118 -3.29 -5.17 -7.47
CA LEU A 118 -2.12 -4.30 -7.40
C LEU A 118 -1.77 -3.70 -8.78
N ALA A 119 -1.87 -4.48 -9.86
CA ALA A 119 -1.61 -4.00 -11.21
C ALA A 119 -2.59 -2.88 -11.63
N VAL A 120 -3.88 -3.03 -11.31
CA VAL A 120 -4.90 -1.99 -11.54
C VAL A 120 -4.60 -0.75 -10.70
N GLY A 121 -4.27 -0.92 -9.41
CA GLY A 121 -3.88 0.19 -8.54
C GLY A 121 -2.69 0.98 -9.08
N LEU A 122 -1.65 0.29 -9.56
CA LEU A 122 -0.49 0.91 -10.19
C LEU A 122 -0.87 1.63 -11.49
N ALA A 123 -1.66 0.99 -12.36
CA ALA A 123 -2.09 1.60 -13.62
C ALA A 123 -2.87 2.91 -13.40
N LEU A 124 -3.82 2.91 -12.46
CA LEU A 124 -4.57 4.11 -12.08
C LEU A 124 -3.65 5.21 -11.53
N SER A 125 -2.69 4.84 -10.69
CA SER A 125 -1.70 5.76 -10.12
C SER A 125 -0.83 6.41 -11.19
N VAL A 126 -0.42 5.65 -12.21
CA VAL A 126 0.36 6.15 -13.36
C VAL A 126 -0.47 7.08 -14.23
N VAL A 127 -1.74 6.74 -14.50
CA VAL A 127 -2.66 7.61 -15.25
C VAL A 127 -2.85 8.95 -14.53
N LEU A 128 -3.11 8.93 -13.22
CA LEU A 128 -3.19 10.15 -12.41
C LEU A 128 -1.87 10.94 -12.44
N GLY A 129 -0.72 10.27 -12.35
CA GLY A 129 0.58 10.93 -12.46
C GLY A 129 0.76 11.69 -13.77
N HIS A 130 0.32 11.11 -14.89
CA HIS A 130 0.33 11.79 -16.18
C HIS A 130 -0.64 12.97 -16.24
N GLN A 131 -1.82 12.88 -15.62
CA GLN A 131 -2.76 14.00 -15.54
C GLN A 131 -2.17 15.15 -14.72
N ILE A 132 -1.70 14.86 -13.51
CA ILE A 132 -1.05 15.83 -12.59
C ILE A 132 0.14 16.53 -13.26
N ALA A 133 0.97 15.77 -13.99
CA ALA A 133 2.12 16.34 -14.69
C ALA A 133 1.70 17.32 -15.80
N ARG A 134 0.63 17.02 -16.55
CA ARG A 134 0.10 17.89 -17.60
C ARG A 134 -0.55 19.16 -17.06
N GLU A 135 -1.14 19.09 -15.88
CA GLU A 135 -1.73 20.26 -15.21
C GLU A 135 -0.68 21.23 -14.65
N ASN A 136 0.47 20.70 -14.22
CA ASN A 136 1.53 21.51 -13.60
C ASN A 136 2.63 21.94 -14.58
N ILE A 137 2.82 21.24 -15.71
CA ILE A 137 3.89 21.50 -16.67
C ILE A 137 3.29 21.61 -18.07
N SER A 138 3.39 22.81 -18.67
CA SER A 138 2.81 23.14 -19.97
C SER A 138 3.47 22.41 -21.16
N ASP A 139 4.77 22.12 -21.08
CA ASP A 139 5.49 21.37 -22.11
C ASP A 139 5.25 19.85 -21.94
N HIS A 140 4.60 19.22 -22.92
CA HIS A 140 4.26 17.80 -22.92
C HIS A 140 5.47 16.86 -22.79
N ALA A 141 6.61 17.18 -23.40
CA ALA A 141 7.81 16.35 -23.31
C ALA A 141 8.41 16.40 -21.89
N ARG A 142 8.40 17.58 -21.28
CA ARG A 142 8.85 17.78 -19.89
C ARG A 142 7.90 17.16 -18.87
N ALA A 143 6.58 17.28 -19.11
CA ALA A 143 5.56 16.65 -18.29
C ALA A 143 5.76 15.13 -18.23
N ARG A 144 5.95 14.46 -19.37
CA ARG A 144 6.23 13.02 -19.42
C ARG A 144 7.49 12.63 -18.63
N ARG A 145 8.57 13.40 -18.75
CA ARG A 145 9.82 13.13 -17.99
C ARG A 145 9.66 13.29 -16.48
N SER A 146 8.79 14.21 -16.04
CA SER A 146 8.52 14.41 -14.61
C SER A 146 7.85 13.21 -13.94
N VAL A 147 7.09 12.41 -14.70
CA VAL A 147 6.35 11.26 -14.16
C VAL A 147 7.27 10.07 -13.89
N ILE A 148 8.37 9.94 -14.63
CA ILE A 148 9.25 8.76 -14.59
C ILE A 148 9.70 8.42 -13.16
N PRO A 149 10.23 9.35 -12.34
CA PRO A 149 10.75 8.98 -11.02
C PRO A 149 9.66 8.52 -10.05
N VAL A 150 8.48 9.16 -10.09
CA VAL A 150 7.35 8.79 -9.23
C VAL A 150 6.77 7.45 -9.66
N THR A 151 6.56 7.23 -10.95
CA THR A 151 6.11 5.93 -11.47
C THR A 151 7.11 4.84 -11.15
N ALA A 152 8.42 5.07 -11.30
CA ALA A 152 9.44 4.09 -10.92
C ALA A 152 9.35 3.73 -9.44
N LEU A 153 9.19 4.72 -8.56
CA LEU A 153 9.01 4.48 -7.11
C LEU A 153 7.77 3.63 -6.83
N LEU A 154 6.62 3.96 -7.44
CA LEU A 154 5.38 3.22 -7.25
C LEU A 154 5.46 1.79 -7.81
N THR A 155 6.13 1.61 -8.95
CA THR A 155 6.39 0.29 -9.53
C THR A 155 7.28 -0.55 -8.61
N LEU A 156 8.38 0.03 -8.09
CA LEU A 156 9.26 -0.66 -7.13
C LEU A 156 8.49 -1.05 -5.86
N LEU A 157 7.65 -0.15 -5.34
CA LEU A 157 6.78 -0.46 -4.21
C LEU A 157 5.81 -1.60 -4.52
N THR A 158 5.21 -1.60 -5.72
CA THR A 158 4.31 -2.66 -6.17
C THR A 158 5.02 -4.00 -6.29
N VAL A 159 6.24 -4.03 -6.85
CA VAL A 159 7.06 -5.23 -6.93
C VAL A 159 7.44 -5.74 -5.54
N ALA A 160 7.80 -4.85 -4.62
CA ALA A 160 8.08 -5.23 -3.24
C ALA A 160 6.85 -5.82 -2.52
N LEU A 161 5.66 -5.25 -2.75
CA LEU A 161 4.39 -5.78 -2.21
C LEU A 161 4.06 -7.15 -2.82
N LEU A 162 4.25 -7.33 -4.12
CA LEU A 162 4.05 -8.62 -4.78
C LEU A 162 5.02 -9.68 -4.27
N TRP A 163 6.29 -9.31 -4.07
CA TRP A 163 7.28 -10.18 -3.46
C TRP A 163 6.87 -10.55 -2.03
N LEU A 164 6.41 -9.59 -1.23
CA LEU A 164 5.92 -9.84 0.14
C LEU A 164 4.70 -10.77 0.19
N TYR A 165 3.82 -10.73 -0.82
CA TYR A 165 2.59 -11.53 -0.83
C TYR A 165 2.77 -12.93 -1.42
N ILE A 166 3.71 -13.11 -2.35
CA ILE A 166 3.85 -14.34 -3.14
C ILE A 166 5.14 -15.11 -2.79
N GLY A 167 6.20 -14.39 -2.39
CA GLY A 167 7.51 -14.94 -2.04
C GLY A 167 7.65 -15.26 -0.56
#